data_AF-A0A922MQX2-F1
#
_entry.id   AF-A0A922MQX2-F1
#
_cell.length_a   1.000
_cell.length_b   1.000
_cell.length_c   1.000
_cell.angle_alpha   90.00
_cell.angle_beta   90.00
_cell.angle_gamma   90.00
#
_symmetry.space_group_name_H-M   'P 1'
#
loop_
_entity.id
_entity.type
_entity.pdbx_description
1 polymer ?
#
loop_
_entity_poly.entity_id
_entity_poly.type
_entity_poly.pdbx_seq_one_letter_code
_entity_poly.pdbx_strand_id
1 'polypeptide(L)'
;MYAPGDVVERVPPCLVLVLSCNGWEITTVEGVGNRLDGYSDVQKRLVAFNGSQCGYCTPGWIMHLTSLVDKNLNMSELEESFGSNTCRCTGFRPILDTIKSFAIDASPEICQKVRGIEELNGCSKNPRNCQRKCSSNSDCSDWSVVADVKKGGPMRFDYGKHKFFKVYEIEDIFDIFRKYGVDSYMLVDGNTAKDISEVMALKTYDYDQNLVLGANVSLEDCIKIFKEASAKKSEFAYLAELIGSIAGNLMYKHKLPRYKSDLFLLFECIGATVTILEYWFYIAKSEVHLSL
;
A
#
# COMPACT_ATOMS: atom_id res chain seq x y z
N MET A 1 -1.33 7.97 0.43
CA MET A 1 -2.43 8.27 -0.50
C MET A 1 -3.67 7.65 0.11
N TYR A 2 -4.80 8.35 0.06
CA TYR A 2 -6.07 7.81 0.52
C TYR A 2 -6.80 7.23 -0.69
N ALA A 3 -7.14 5.95 -0.60
CA ALA A 3 -8.13 5.34 -1.48
C ALA A 3 -9.55 5.69 -0.97
N PRO A 4 -10.61 5.52 -1.78
CA PRO A 4 -11.98 5.71 -1.32
C PRO A 4 -12.34 4.74 -0.18
N GLY A 5 -12.47 5.27 1.04
CA GLY A 5 -12.75 4.52 2.27
C GLY A 5 -11.52 4.36 3.16
N ASP A 6 -11.33 5.33 4.08
CA ASP A 6 -10.56 5.37 5.35
C ASP A 6 -9.15 4.76 5.46
N VAL A 7 -8.61 4.10 4.43
CA VAL A 7 -7.33 3.39 4.48
C VAL A 7 -6.21 4.25 3.87
N VAL A 8 -5.21 4.57 4.71
CA VAL A 8 -3.98 5.24 4.27
C VAL A 8 -3.03 4.20 3.67
N GLU A 9 -2.87 4.25 2.35
CA GLU A 9 -1.95 3.37 1.62
C GLU A 9 -0.70 4.13 1.13
N ARG A 10 0.44 3.43 1.18
CA ARG A 10 1.69 3.90 0.59
C ARG A 10 1.93 3.18 -0.74
N VAL A 11 2.10 3.96 -1.80
CA VAL A 11 2.39 3.45 -3.15
C VAL A 11 3.64 4.11 -3.73
N PRO A 12 4.45 3.41 -4.56
CA PRO A 12 5.62 3.97 -5.23
C PRO A 12 5.18 4.86 -6.42
N PRO A 13 5.38 6.19 -6.37
CA PRO A 13 4.79 7.11 -7.36
C PRO A 13 5.35 6.95 -8.77
N CYS A 14 6.53 6.34 -8.93
CA CYS A 14 7.10 6.01 -10.24
C CYS A 14 6.38 4.88 -10.97
N LEU A 15 5.56 4.09 -10.26
CA LEU A 15 4.73 3.06 -10.87
C LEU A 15 3.27 3.53 -10.99
N VAL A 16 2.73 4.35 -10.10
CA VAL A 16 1.30 4.72 -10.19
C VAL A 16 0.98 5.53 -11.46
N LEU A 17 0.00 5.09 -12.23
CA LEU A 17 -0.52 5.86 -13.37
C LEU A 17 -1.40 7.01 -12.86
N VAL A 18 -1.16 8.23 -13.35
CA VAL A 18 -2.00 9.39 -13.01
C VAL A 18 -3.50 9.15 -13.34
N LEU A 19 -3.79 8.31 -14.33
CA LEU A 19 -5.16 7.95 -14.72
C LEU A 19 -5.84 6.94 -13.77
N SER A 20 -5.09 6.17 -12.97
CA SER A 20 -5.68 5.31 -11.93
C SER A 20 -6.07 6.13 -10.69
N CYS A 21 -5.36 7.22 -10.40
CA CYS A 21 -5.58 8.13 -9.26
C CYS A 21 -6.91 8.90 -9.26
N ASN A 22 -7.82 8.67 -10.21
CA ASN A 22 -9.12 9.33 -10.19
C ASN A 22 -9.91 8.96 -8.91
N GLY A 23 -10.17 9.96 -8.07
CA GLY A 23 -10.83 9.84 -6.77
C GLY A 23 -9.89 9.64 -5.58
N TRP A 24 -8.57 9.71 -5.77
CA TRP A 24 -7.59 9.55 -4.70
C TRP A 24 -7.16 10.90 -4.11
N GLU A 25 -6.89 10.92 -2.80
CA GLU A 25 -6.21 12.03 -2.15
C GLU A 25 -4.70 11.74 -2.03
N ILE A 26 -3.87 12.64 -2.57
CA ILE A 26 -2.42 12.42 -2.71
C ILE A 26 -1.64 13.39 -1.84
N THR A 27 -1.18 12.88 -0.69
CA THR A 27 -0.20 13.56 0.18
C THR A 27 1.24 13.27 -0.27
N THR A 28 2.08 14.29 -0.33
CA THR A 28 3.54 14.20 -0.51
C THR A 28 4.28 14.71 0.73
N VAL A 29 5.62 14.67 0.73
CA VAL A 29 6.43 15.02 1.91
C VAL A 29 6.21 16.47 2.36
N GLU A 30 5.92 17.36 1.41
CA GLU A 30 5.62 18.78 1.62
C GLU A 30 4.27 19.00 2.33
N GLY A 31 3.28 18.13 2.05
CA GLY A 31 1.96 18.15 2.66
C GLY A 31 1.92 17.53 4.06
N VAL A 32 2.90 16.68 4.40
CA VAL A 32 3.08 16.15 5.77
C VAL A 32 3.70 17.21 6.70
N GLY A 33 4.51 18.12 6.16
CA GLY A 33 5.11 19.22 6.91
C GLY A 33 6.22 19.90 6.13
N ASN A 34 6.41 21.20 6.34
CA ASN A 34 7.32 22.03 5.54
C ASN A 34 7.85 23.25 6.32
N ARG A 35 8.57 24.15 5.64
CA ARG A 35 9.22 25.33 6.26
C ARG A 35 8.28 26.48 6.63
N LEU A 36 7.10 26.54 6.03
CA LEU A 36 6.11 27.59 6.24
C LEU A 36 5.16 27.20 7.39
N ASP A 37 4.65 25.96 7.32
CA ASP A 37 3.61 25.47 8.24
C ASP A 37 4.18 24.71 9.46
N GLY A 38 5.46 24.33 9.38
CA GLY A 38 6.15 23.55 10.38
C GLY A 38 6.40 22.09 9.96
N TYR A 39 7.46 21.50 10.51
CA TYR A 39 7.81 20.11 10.23
C TYR A 39 7.02 19.13 11.11
N SER A 40 6.63 17.99 10.55
CA SER A 40 5.98 16.90 11.29
C SER A 40 6.92 16.24 12.29
N ASP A 41 6.37 15.49 13.23
CA ASP A 41 7.17 14.77 14.21
C ASP A 41 8.06 13.71 13.54
N VAL A 42 7.58 13.02 12.51
CA VAL A 42 8.41 12.11 11.70
C VAL A 42 9.62 12.84 11.09
N GLN A 43 9.41 14.05 10.54
CA GLN A 43 10.49 14.86 9.99
C GLN A 43 11.48 15.33 11.06
N LYS A 44 10.98 15.84 12.20
CA LYS A 44 11.80 16.29 13.34
C LYS A 44 12.65 15.16 13.92
N ARG A 45 12.04 14.01 14.23
CA ARG A 45 12.76 12.87 14.83
C ARG A 45 13.83 12.30 13.90
N LEU A 46 13.54 12.20 12.60
CA LEU A 46 14.54 11.74 11.62
C LEU A 46 15.76 12.66 11.57
N VAL A 47 15.59 13.97 11.72
CA VAL A 47 16.71 14.92 11.84
C VAL A 47 17.43 14.75 13.17
N ALA A 48 16.71 14.66 14.30
CA ALA A 48 17.30 14.51 15.64
C ALA A 48 18.19 13.25 15.78
N PHE A 49 17.81 12.13 15.16
CA PHE A 49 18.62 10.92 15.14
C PHE A 49 19.77 10.93 14.11
N ASN A 50 19.92 11.98 13.29
CA ASN A 50 20.84 12.02 12.13
C ASN A 50 20.49 10.98 11.06
N GLY A 51 19.19 10.69 10.88
CA GLY A 51 18.64 9.78 9.87
C GLY A 51 18.68 10.31 8.42
N SER A 52 19.36 11.44 8.17
CA SER A 52 19.59 11.98 6.82
C SER A 52 21.02 12.47 6.66
N GLN A 53 21.56 12.32 5.44
CA GLN A 53 22.85 12.88 5.02
C GLN A 53 22.69 13.58 3.66
N CYS A 54 22.63 12.83 2.56
CA CYS A 54 22.45 13.39 1.22
C CYS A 54 21.00 13.84 0.90
N GLY A 55 20.04 13.60 1.81
CA GLY A 55 18.63 13.94 1.65
C GLY A 55 17.84 13.10 0.63
N TYR A 56 18.46 12.50 -0.39
CA TYR A 56 17.73 11.95 -1.55
C TYR A 56 16.66 10.90 -1.21
N CYS A 57 16.97 9.94 -0.33
CA CYS A 57 16.00 8.93 0.08
C CYS A 57 15.03 9.42 1.18
N THR A 58 15.34 10.53 1.86
CA THR A 58 14.64 10.99 3.08
C THR A 58 13.13 11.17 2.90
N PRO A 59 12.61 11.78 1.81
CA PRO A 59 11.17 11.82 1.56
C PRO A 59 10.50 10.45 1.57
N GLY A 60 11.13 9.43 0.97
CA GLY A 60 10.60 8.07 0.93
C GLY A 60 10.53 7.40 2.31
N TRP A 61 11.48 7.72 3.21
CA TRP A 61 11.44 7.27 4.61
C TRP A 61 10.37 8.00 5.42
N ILE A 62 10.25 9.33 5.26
CA ILE A 62 9.23 10.13 5.93
C ILE A 62 7.82 9.68 5.55
N MET A 63 7.52 9.58 4.25
CA MET A 63 6.18 9.20 3.79
C MET A 63 5.79 7.79 4.24
N HIS A 64 6.75 6.85 4.22
CA HIS A 64 6.51 5.49 4.66
C HIS A 64 6.24 5.41 6.17
N LEU A 65 7.10 6.03 7.00
CA LEU A 65 6.87 6.06 8.44
C LEU A 65 5.56 6.77 8.81
N THR A 66 5.24 7.89 8.13
CA THR A 66 3.97 8.62 8.33
C THR A 66 2.75 7.73 8.08
N SER A 67 2.77 6.87 7.05
CA SER A 67 1.66 5.90 6.80
C SER A 67 1.53 4.77 7.82
N LEU A 68 2.43 4.68 8.82
CA LEU A 68 2.49 3.62 9.82
C LEU A 68 2.34 4.12 11.28
N VAL A 69 2.49 5.43 11.56
CA VAL A 69 2.48 5.97 12.93
C VAL A 69 1.19 5.59 13.68
N ASP A 70 0.04 5.74 13.04
CA ASP A 70 -1.27 5.51 13.68
C ASP A 70 -1.67 4.02 13.75
N LYS A 71 -0.84 3.11 13.21
CA LYS A 71 -1.14 1.66 13.15
C LYS A 71 -0.72 0.90 14.42
N ASN A 72 -0.17 1.56 15.44
CA ASN A 72 0.21 0.97 16.74
C ASN A 72 1.12 -0.27 16.63
N LEU A 73 2.10 -0.22 15.71
CA LEU A 73 3.00 -1.34 15.43
C LEU A 73 4.16 -1.43 16.43
N ASN A 74 4.66 -2.65 16.67
CA ASN A 74 5.85 -2.90 17.47
C ASN A 74 7.16 -2.71 16.67
N MET A 75 8.32 -2.76 17.34
CA MET A 75 9.63 -2.53 16.71
C MET A 75 9.94 -3.49 15.54
N SER A 76 9.51 -4.75 15.61
CA SER A 76 9.76 -5.76 14.56
C SER A 76 8.87 -5.49 13.35
N GLU A 77 7.58 -5.30 13.58
CA GLU A 77 6.59 -4.99 12.54
C GLU A 77 6.96 -3.71 11.77
N LEU A 78 7.42 -2.68 12.49
CA LEU A 78 7.95 -1.48 11.88
C LEU A 78 9.21 -1.78 11.06
N GLU A 79 10.23 -2.46 11.60
CA GLU A 79 11.47 -2.76 10.89
C GLU A 79 11.23 -3.59 9.61
N GLU A 80 10.41 -4.63 9.69
CA GLU A 80 9.99 -5.48 8.56
C GLU A 80 9.30 -4.67 7.45
N SER A 81 8.48 -3.69 7.81
CA SER A 81 7.76 -2.86 6.84
C SER A 81 8.71 -2.11 5.90
N PHE A 82 9.89 -1.68 6.35
CA PHE A 82 10.81 -0.85 5.55
C PHE A 82 11.66 -1.59 4.51
N GLY A 83 11.45 -2.89 4.26
CA GLY A 83 12.26 -3.68 3.29
C GLY A 83 12.35 -3.11 1.86
N SER A 84 11.43 -2.23 1.47
CA SER A 84 11.41 -1.54 0.16
C SER A 84 12.14 -0.19 0.13
N ASN A 85 12.64 0.31 1.27
CA ASN A 85 13.34 1.59 1.37
C ASN A 85 14.86 1.39 1.43
N THR A 86 15.61 2.09 0.59
CA THR A 86 17.08 2.02 0.57
C THR A 86 17.73 3.34 0.97
N CYS A 87 18.90 3.25 1.61
CA CYS A 87 19.79 4.39 1.86
C CYS A 87 21.24 3.96 1.59
N ARG A 88 22.01 4.82 0.91
CA ARG A 88 23.43 4.55 0.62
C ARG A 88 24.40 5.27 1.57
N CYS A 89 23.92 6.25 2.34
CA CYS A 89 24.78 7.18 3.07
C CYS A 89 24.77 6.96 4.60
N THR A 90 23.60 6.73 5.20
CA THR A 90 23.45 6.71 6.68
C THR A 90 23.90 5.42 7.36
N GLY A 91 24.14 4.34 6.60
CA GLY A 91 24.35 3.01 7.16
C GLY A 91 23.13 2.43 7.89
N PHE A 92 21.93 2.95 7.62
CA PHE A 92 20.62 2.58 8.18
C PHE A 92 20.43 2.77 9.69
N ARG A 93 21.45 2.58 10.55
CA ARG A 93 21.30 2.64 12.01
C ARG A 93 20.53 3.86 12.56
N PRO A 94 20.84 5.12 12.18
CA PRO A 94 20.07 6.27 12.69
C PRO A 94 18.63 6.33 12.16
N ILE A 95 18.37 5.74 10.99
CA ILE A 95 17.02 5.61 10.43
C ILE A 95 16.22 4.57 11.24
N LEU A 96 16.84 3.42 11.57
CA LEU A 96 16.23 2.39 12.42
C LEU A 96 15.95 2.90 13.84
N ASP A 97 16.89 3.66 14.44
CA ASP A 97 16.66 4.31 15.74
C ASP A 97 15.50 5.32 15.67
N THR A 98 15.34 6.03 14.54
CA THR A 98 14.15 6.89 14.29
C THR A 98 12.87 6.07 14.25
N ILE A 99 12.82 5.03 13.42
CA ILE A 99 11.64 4.18 13.22
C ILE A 99 11.20 3.56 14.55
N LYS A 100 12.14 2.98 15.31
CA LYS A 100 11.88 2.33 16.59
C LYS A 100 11.44 3.30 17.70
N SER A 101 11.61 4.60 17.52
CA SER A 101 11.04 5.62 18.44
C SER A 101 9.53 5.82 18.29
N PHE A 102 8.91 5.32 17.21
CA PHE A 102 7.46 5.34 16.98
C PHE A 102 6.78 4.01 17.31
N ALA A 103 7.54 2.99 17.76
CA ALA A 103 6.98 1.70 18.14
C ALA A 103 6.21 1.78 19.46
N ILE A 104 5.16 0.96 19.63
CA ILE A 104 4.42 0.88 20.90
C ILE A 104 5.25 0.35 22.08
N ASP A 105 6.28 -0.44 21.77
CA ASP A 105 7.27 -1.00 22.69
C ASP A 105 8.59 -0.18 22.73
N ALA A 106 8.57 1.07 22.23
CA ALA A 106 9.73 1.96 22.23
C ALA A 106 10.34 2.13 23.63
N SER A 107 11.63 1.80 23.79
CA SER A 107 12.29 1.96 25.08
C SER A 107 12.43 3.44 25.45
N PRO A 108 12.31 3.81 26.74
CA PRO A 108 12.46 5.20 27.17
C PRO A 108 13.80 5.82 26.76
N GLU A 109 14.87 5.00 26.66
CA GLU A 109 16.20 5.44 26.22
C GLU A 109 16.23 5.91 24.76
N ILE A 110 15.52 5.21 23.87
CA ILE A 110 15.42 5.60 22.45
C ILE A 110 14.66 6.93 22.34
N CYS A 111 13.52 7.05 23.02
CA CYS A 111 12.74 8.29 23.03
C CYS A 111 13.51 9.47 23.69
N GLN A 112 14.35 9.21 24.69
CA GLN A 112 15.13 10.25 25.36
C GLN A 112 16.27 10.83 24.53
N LYS A 113 16.82 10.09 23.55
CA LYS A 113 17.82 10.62 22.60
C LYS A 113 17.29 11.76 21.72
N VAL A 114 15.96 11.91 21.64
CA VAL A 114 15.27 12.84 20.74
C VAL A 114 14.98 14.19 21.39
N ARG A 115 15.17 14.34 22.73
CA ARG A 115 14.84 15.60 23.41
C ARG A 115 15.65 16.76 22.82
N GLY A 116 14.96 17.63 22.09
CA GLY A 116 15.58 18.81 21.49
C GLY A 116 16.11 19.77 22.56
N ILE A 117 17.09 20.61 22.20
CA ILE A 117 17.57 21.69 23.07
C ILE A 117 16.41 22.64 23.45
N GLU A 118 15.39 22.73 22.60
CA GLU A 118 14.16 23.50 22.80
C GLU A 118 13.17 22.83 23.79
N GLU A 119 13.23 21.51 23.96
CA GLU A 119 12.43 20.73 24.92
C GLU A 119 13.11 20.58 26.29
N LEU A 120 14.43 20.81 26.35
CA LEU A 120 15.25 20.68 27.55
C LEU A 120 14.99 21.75 28.62
N ASN A 121 14.12 22.74 28.35
CA ASN A 121 13.71 23.75 29.33
C ASN A 121 12.19 23.96 29.34
N GLY A 122 11.49 23.17 30.16
CA GLY A 122 10.27 23.67 30.80
C GLY A 122 10.60 24.99 31.51
N CYS A 123 9.78 26.02 31.32
CA CYS A 123 10.15 27.41 31.63
C CYS A 123 10.10 27.72 33.14
N SER A 124 11.02 27.15 33.92
CA SER A 124 11.08 27.25 35.40
C SER A 124 11.51 28.63 35.93
N LYS A 125 11.58 29.67 35.08
CA LYS A 125 12.04 31.02 35.44
C LYS A 125 11.23 32.16 34.78
N ASN A 126 9.90 32.04 34.72
CA ASN A 126 9.03 33.22 34.75
C ASN A 126 7.57 32.85 35.11
N PRO A 127 6.95 33.42 36.16
CA PRO A 127 5.56 33.16 36.53
C PRO A 127 4.56 33.99 35.68
N ARG A 128 4.88 34.22 34.41
CA ARG A 128 3.97 34.87 33.45
C ARG A 128 3.34 33.77 32.61
N ASN A 129 2.04 33.52 32.84
CA ASN A 129 1.24 32.57 32.05
C ASN A 129 1.54 32.73 30.56
N CYS A 130 2.01 31.66 29.93
CA CYS A 130 2.23 31.64 28.50
C CYS A 130 0.85 31.73 27.81
N GLN A 131 0.46 32.95 27.41
CA GLN A 131 -0.79 33.18 26.67
C GLN A 131 -0.69 32.78 25.19
N ARG A 132 0.49 32.31 24.73
CA ARG A 132 0.55 31.57 23.48
C ARG A 132 -0.15 30.24 23.70
N LYS A 133 -1.23 30.01 22.95
CA LYS A 133 -1.72 28.67 22.68
C LYS A 133 -0.55 27.91 22.02
N CYS A 134 0.19 27.13 22.80
CA CYS A 134 0.87 25.97 22.24
C CYS A 134 -0.22 25.14 21.56
N SER A 135 -0.01 24.73 20.32
CA SER A 135 -0.99 23.98 19.54
C SER A 135 -1.07 22.54 20.05
N SER A 136 -1.65 22.35 21.24
CA SER A 136 -2.10 21.05 21.76
C SER A 136 -3.25 20.46 20.93
N ASN A 137 -3.87 21.31 20.10
CA ASN A 137 -4.77 20.94 19.02
C ASN A 137 -4.13 21.37 17.70
N SER A 138 -3.11 20.64 17.24
CA SER A 138 -3.18 20.18 15.84
C SER A 138 -4.20 19.05 15.85
N ASP A 139 -5.48 19.44 15.75
CA ASP A 139 -6.52 18.46 15.52
C ASP A 139 -6.25 17.94 14.10
N CYS A 140 -5.69 16.73 13.98
CA CYS A 140 -5.34 16.09 12.70
C CYS A 140 -6.60 15.64 11.93
N SER A 141 -7.67 16.41 12.05
CA SER A 141 -9.04 16.20 11.60
C SER A 141 -9.40 17.14 10.43
N ASP A 142 -8.53 18.10 10.08
CA ASP A 142 -8.70 19.00 8.93
C ASP A 142 -8.35 18.33 7.57
N TRP A 143 -8.47 16.99 7.52
CA TRP A 143 -8.55 16.24 6.27
C TRP A 143 -9.99 16.31 5.78
N SER A 144 -10.26 17.27 4.89
CA SER A 144 -11.55 17.37 4.23
C SER A 144 -11.73 16.19 3.26
N VAL A 145 -12.32 15.09 3.76
CA VAL A 145 -12.71 13.94 2.94
C VAL A 145 -13.49 14.45 1.73
N VAL A 146 -13.00 14.15 0.53
CA VAL A 146 -13.69 14.51 -0.72
C VAL A 146 -14.99 13.70 -0.77
N ALA A 147 -16.10 14.35 -0.41
CA ALA A 147 -17.40 13.72 -0.28
C ALA A 147 -17.82 13.00 -1.57
N ASP A 148 -18.25 11.75 -1.41
CA ASP A 148 -18.79 10.83 -2.42
C ASP A 148 -18.44 11.16 -3.89
N VAL A 149 -17.33 10.58 -4.36
CA VAL A 149 -17.13 10.39 -5.80
C VAL A 149 -18.26 9.48 -6.30
N LYS A 150 -19.32 10.10 -6.84
CA LYS A 150 -20.44 9.39 -7.47
C LYS A 150 -19.88 8.32 -8.40
N LYS A 151 -20.27 7.06 -8.17
CA LYS A 151 -20.01 5.94 -9.09
C LYS A 151 -20.65 6.24 -10.46
N GLY A 152 -19.87 6.87 -11.32
CA GLY A 152 -20.17 7.01 -12.74
C GLY A 152 -19.86 5.72 -13.49
N GLY A 153 -20.37 5.61 -14.71
CA GLY A 153 -19.96 4.54 -15.63
C GLY A 153 -18.47 4.64 -16.02
N PRO A 154 -17.97 3.68 -16.82
CA PRO A 154 -16.55 3.55 -17.11
C PRO A 154 -15.98 4.82 -17.74
N MET A 155 -14.90 5.34 -17.15
CA MET A 155 -14.21 6.52 -17.68
C MET A 155 -13.35 6.14 -18.87
N ARG A 156 -13.35 6.95 -19.93
CA ARG A 156 -12.53 6.75 -21.13
C ARG A 156 -11.66 7.97 -21.40
N PHE A 157 -10.37 7.72 -21.63
CA PHE A 157 -9.41 8.70 -22.13
C PHE A 157 -8.86 8.21 -23.47
N ASP A 158 -8.92 9.04 -24.51
CA ASP A 158 -8.47 8.68 -25.86
C ASP A 158 -7.26 9.52 -26.28
N TYR A 159 -6.15 8.83 -26.52
CA TYR A 159 -4.87 9.40 -26.98
C TYR A 159 -4.59 9.00 -28.44
N GLY A 160 -5.65 8.78 -29.22
CA GLY A 160 -5.60 8.35 -30.62
C GLY A 160 -5.21 6.87 -30.75
N LYS A 161 -3.91 6.58 -30.74
CA LYS A 161 -3.38 5.20 -30.83
C LYS A 161 -3.65 4.38 -29.57
N HIS A 162 -3.67 5.02 -28.41
CA HIS A 162 -3.91 4.38 -27.12
C HIS A 162 -5.20 4.89 -26.51
N LYS A 163 -5.95 4.00 -25.85
CA LYS A 163 -7.19 4.31 -25.13
C LYS A 163 -7.06 3.72 -23.74
N PHE A 164 -7.32 4.53 -22.72
CA PHE A 164 -7.36 4.10 -21.33
C PHE A 164 -8.80 4.06 -20.86
N PHE A 165 -9.16 3.02 -20.12
CA PHE A 165 -10.49 2.84 -19.56
C PHE A 165 -10.35 2.57 -18.05
N LYS A 166 -11.00 3.37 -17.20
CA LYS A 166 -11.19 3.05 -15.78
C LYS A 166 -12.58 2.42 -15.66
N VAL A 167 -12.61 1.13 -15.33
CA VAL A 167 -13.81 0.29 -15.22
C VAL A 167 -14.12 0.02 -13.74
N TYR A 168 -15.39 -0.23 -13.43
CA TYR A 168 -15.84 -0.50 -12.06
C TYR A 168 -16.54 -1.85 -11.94
N GLU A 169 -17.24 -2.30 -12.98
CA GLU A 169 -17.91 -3.60 -13.02
C GLU A 169 -17.26 -4.54 -14.05
N ILE A 170 -17.50 -5.86 -13.94
CA ILE A 170 -16.94 -6.86 -14.87
C ILE A 170 -17.55 -6.72 -16.26
N GLU A 171 -18.83 -6.37 -16.34
CA GLU A 171 -19.60 -6.19 -17.56
C GLU A 171 -18.98 -5.11 -18.46
N ASP A 172 -18.49 -4.02 -17.87
CA ASP A 172 -17.81 -2.92 -18.58
C ASP A 172 -16.58 -3.43 -19.36
N ILE A 173 -15.81 -4.35 -18.79
CA ILE A 173 -14.62 -4.93 -19.43
C ILE A 173 -15.05 -5.69 -20.68
N PHE A 174 -16.07 -6.54 -20.55
CA PHE A 174 -16.58 -7.31 -21.68
C PHE A 174 -17.25 -6.41 -22.73
N ASP A 175 -17.89 -5.30 -22.36
CA ASP A 175 -18.40 -4.31 -23.31
C ASP A 175 -17.29 -3.57 -24.06
N ILE A 176 -16.18 -3.26 -23.39
CA ILE A 176 -14.98 -2.70 -24.03
C ILE A 176 -14.39 -3.71 -25.01
N PHE A 177 -14.25 -4.98 -24.63
CA PHE A 177 -13.79 -6.05 -25.53
C PHE A 177 -14.73 -6.28 -26.71
N ARG A 178 -16.06 -6.29 -26.50
CA ARG A 178 -17.08 -6.33 -27.57
C ARG A 178 -16.92 -5.18 -28.56
N LYS A 179 -16.53 -3.99 -28.09
CA LYS A 179 -16.48 -2.75 -28.89
C LYS A 179 -15.16 -2.50 -29.62
N TYR A 180 -14.04 -2.89 -29.03
CA TYR A 180 -12.69 -2.59 -29.56
C TYR A 180 -11.89 -3.83 -29.96
N GLY A 181 -12.42 -5.04 -29.72
CA GLY A 181 -11.73 -6.30 -29.95
C GLY A 181 -10.73 -6.65 -28.83
N VAL A 182 -10.18 -7.87 -28.92
CA VAL A 182 -9.21 -8.42 -27.94
C VAL A 182 -7.80 -8.57 -28.51
N ASP A 183 -7.56 -8.13 -29.75
CA ASP A 183 -6.30 -8.33 -30.46
C ASP A 183 -5.12 -7.57 -29.83
N SER A 184 -5.39 -6.44 -29.16
CA SER A 184 -4.36 -5.61 -28.53
C SER A 184 -4.93 -4.85 -27.34
N TYR A 185 -4.87 -5.47 -26.15
CA TYR A 185 -5.25 -4.82 -24.89
C TYR A 185 -4.21 -5.06 -23.79
N MET A 186 -4.25 -4.16 -22.80
CA MET A 186 -3.45 -4.26 -21.58
C MET A 186 -4.29 -3.78 -20.42
N LEU A 187 -4.63 -4.71 -19.53
CA LEU A 187 -4.97 -4.41 -18.15
C LEU A 187 -3.65 -3.95 -17.44
N VAL A 188 -3.67 -2.94 -16.52
CA VAL A 188 -2.59 -2.32 -15.69
C VAL A 188 -2.86 -2.12 -14.13
N ASP A 189 -2.68 -3.11 -13.24
CA ASP A 189 -3.15 -3.17 -11.81
C ASP A 189 -1.96 -3.00 -10.87
N GLY A 190 -2.07 -2.01 -9.99
CA GLY A 190 -0.93 -1.39 -9.29
C GLY A 190 0.21 -0.93 -10.21
N ASN A 191 0.03 -0.99 -11.54
CA ASN A 191 1.05 -0.88 -12.61
C ASN A 191 2.38 -1.61 -12.36
N THR A 192 2.36 -2.57 -11.43
CA THR A 192 3.35 -3.64 -11.33
C THR A 192 2.83 -4.86 -12.14
N ALA A 193 1.50 -4.97 -12.32
CA ALA A 193 0.81 -5.82 -13.31
C ALA A 193 -0.52 -5.24 -13.86
N LYS A 194 -1.76 -5.80 -13.66
CA LYS A 194 -2.90 -5.78 -14.68
C LYS A 194 -4.46 -5.45 -14.43
N ASP A 195 -4.95 -4.17 -14.32
CA ASP A 195 -6.07 -3.42 -15.00
C ASP A 195 -7.50 -3.77 -14.70
N ILE A 196 -7.78 -4.04 -13.44
CA ILE A 196 -9.12 -4.19 -12.91
C ILE A 196 -9.18 -3.75 -11.43
N SER A 197 -8.31 -2.82 -11.00
CA SER A 197 -8.13 -2.39 -9.60
C SER A 197 -9.43 -2.10 -8.83
N GLU A 198 -10.43 -1.47 -9.47
CA GLU A 198 -11.68 -1.07 -8.80
C GLU A 198 -12.79 -2.14 -8.86
N VAL A 199 -12.54 -3.25 -9.56
CA VAL A 199 -13.55 -4.29 -9.81
C VAL A 199 -13.67 -5.21 -8.60
N MET A 200 -14.56 -4.85 -7.69
CA MET A 200 -14.71 -5.49 -6.37
C MET A 200 -14.95 -7.01 -6.45
N ALA A 201 -15.63 -7.50 -7.48
CA ALA A 201 -15.85 -8.93 -7.71
C ALA A 201 -14.56 -9.74 -7.93
N LEU A 202 -13.43 -9.08 -8.23
CA LEU A 202 -12.10 -9.70 -8.35
C LEU A 202 -11.25 -9.55 -7.08
N LYS A 203 -11.76 -8.86 -6.05
CA LYS A 203 -11.14 -8.67 -4.73
C LYS A 203 -11.76 -9.53 -3.63
N THR A 204 -12.78 -10.33 -3.93
CA THR A 204 -13.41 -11.23 -2.94
C THR A 204 -12.53 -12.44 -2.65
N TYR A 205 -12.65 -12.99 -1.44
CA TYR A 205 -12.18 -14.33 -1.11
C TYR A 205 -13.32 -15.13 -0.46
N ASP A 206 -13.23 -16.45 -0.53
CA ASP A 206 -14.14 -17.38 0.15
C ASP A 206 -13.33 -18.53 0.79
N TYR A 207 -13.85 -19.09 1.88
CA TYR A 207 -13.15 -20.07 2.69
C TYR A 207 -14.10 -21.11 3.29
N ASP A 208 -14.03 -22.34 2.75
CA ASP A 208 -14.78 -23.49 3.24
C ASP A 208 -13.85 -24.73 3.30
N GLN A 209 -13.95 -25.62 2.31
CA GLN A 209 -12.99 -26.72 2.12
C GLN A 209 -11.71 -26.21 1.45
N ASN A 210 -11.86 -25.42 0.39
CA ASN A 210 -10.78 -24.77 -0.35
C ASN A 210 -10.68 -23.29 0.03
N LEU A 211 -9.49 -22.70 -0.10
CA LEU A 211 -9.33 -21.23 -0.07
C LEU A 211 -9.45 -20.71 -1.50
N VAL A 212 -10.44 -19.85 -1.74
CA VAL A 212 -10.75 -19.30 -3.05
C VAL A 212 -10.42 -17.82 -3.05
N LEU A 213 -9.53 -17.40 -3.96
CA LEU A 213 -9.05 -16.02 -4.05
C LEU A 213 -9.43 -15.37 -5.37
N GLY A 214 -10.02 -14.18 -5.30
CA GLY A 214 -10.22 -13.31 -6.45
C GLY A 214 -8.88 -12.92 -7.09
N ALA A 215 -8.86 -12.88 -8.42
CA ALA A 215 -7.67 -12.60 -9.22
C ALA A 215 -6.92 -11.29 -8.86
N ASN A 216 -7.63 -10.30 -8.32
CA ASN A 216 -7.14 -8.95 -8.04
C ASN A 216 -7.14 -8.57 -6.54
N VAL A 217 -7.16 -9.56 -5.64
CA VAL A 217 -6.85 -9.37 -4.22
C VAL A 217 -5.42 -8.80 -4.11
N SER A 218 -5.23 -7.76 -3.30
CA SER A 218 -3.92 -7.14 -3.10
C SER A 218 -2.96 -8.13 -2.44
N LEU A 219 -1.65 -7.91 -2.57
CA LEU A 219 -0.70 -8.76 -1.84
C LEU A 219 -0.84 -8.60 -0.32
N GLU A 220 -1.00 -7.38 0.18
CA GLU A 220 -1.10 -7.17 1.62
C GLU A 220 -2.30 -7.94 2.20
N ASP A 221 -3.40 -7.99 1.46
CA ASP A 221 -4.60 -8.73 1.85
C ASP A 221 -4.43 -10.24 1.64
N CYS A 222 -3.75 -10.69 0.58
CA CYS A 222 -3.37 -12.10 0.43
C CYS A 222 -2.54 -12.56 1.64
N ILE A 223 -1.55 -11.79 2.09
CA ILE A 223 -0.73 -12.13 3.27
C ILE A 223 -1.59 -12.20 4.55
N LYS A 224 -2.54 -11.27 4.73
CA LYS A 224 -3.48 -11.32 5.88
C LYS A 224 -4.35 -12.58 5.81
N ILE A 225 -5.01 -12.84 4.68
CA ILE A 225 -5.86 -14.02 4.45
C ILE A 225 -5.06 -15.32 4.64
N PHE A 226 -3.81 -15.37 4.19
CA PHE A 226 -2.92 -16.51 4.35
C PHE A 226 -2.49 -16.74 5.80
N LYS A 227 -2.13 -15.68 6.54
CA LYS A 227 -1.84 -15.77 7.98
C LYS A 227 -3.07 -16.24 8.75
N GLU A 228 -4.26 -15.75 8.42
CA GLU A 228 -5.52 -16.23 9.01
C GLU A 228 -5.83 -17.69 8.68
N ALA A 229 -5.68 -18.10 7.41
CA ALA A 229 -5.93 -19.47 6.98
C ALA A 229 -4.97 -20.47 7.64
N SER A 230 -3.68 -20.10 7.71
CA SER A 230 -2.62 -20.84 8.41
C SER A 230 -2.90 -20.99 9.91
N ALA A 231 -3.42 -19.94 10.56
CA ALA A 231 -3.81 -19.98 11.96
C ALA A 231 -5.08 -20.83 12.21
N LYS A 232 -5.99 -20.93 11.22
CA LYS A 232 -7.26 -21.67 11.33
C LYS A 232 -7.14 -23.16 11.01
N LYS A 233 -6.27 -23.58 10.07
CA LYS A 233 -5.99 -24.99 9.75
C LYS A 233 -4.49 -25.21 9.52
N SER A 234 -3.93 -26.24 10.16
CA SER A 234 -2.53 -26.66 9.97
C SER A 234 -2.18 -27.06 8.53
N GLU A 235 -3.17 -27.48 7.75
CA GLU A 235 -3.05 -27.80 6.32
C GLU A 235 -2.60 -26.59 5.48
N PHE A 236 -2.91 -25.37 5.91
CA PHE A 236 -2.54 -24.12 5.23
C PHE A 236 -1.29 -23.45 5.81
N ALA A 237 -0.53 -24.13 6.67
CA ALA A 237 0.67 -23.58 7.31
C ALA A 237 1.71 -23.02 6.31
N TYR A 238 1.78 -23.62 5.11
CA TYR A 238 2.69 -23.22 4.03
C TYR A 238 2.38 -21.84 3.41
N LEU A 239 1.18 -21.28 3.60
CA LEU A 239 0.79 -20.01 2.98
C LEU A 239 1.43 -18.78 3.65
N ALA A 240 2.06 -18.93 4.82
CA ALA A 240 2.61 -17.83 5.61
C ALA A 240 3.81 -17.10 4.98
N GLU A 241 4.46 -17.66 3.96
CA GLU A 241 5.70 -17.15 3.36
C GLU A 241 5.50 -16.37 2.03
N LEU A 242 4.26 -16.09 1.62
CA LEU A 242 3.94 -15.65 0.25
C LEU A 242 4.06 -14.14 -0.05
N ILE A 243 4.61 -13.80 -1.23
CA ILE A 243 4.83 -12.43 -1.74
C ILE A 243 4.50 -12.33 -3.24
N GLY A 244 3.61 -11.41 -3.64
CA GLY A 244 3.23 -11.04 -5.02
C GLY A 244 1.71 -10.95 -5.31
N SER A 245 1.28 -10.13 -6.29
CA SER A 245 -0.13 -10.15 -6.74
C SER A 245 -0.41 -11.35 -7.65
N ILE A 246 -1.54 -12.03 -7.45
CA ILE A 246 -1.78 -13.36 -8.02
C ILE A 246 -1.90 -13.33 -9.55
N ALA A 247 -2.91 -12.65 -10.09
CA ALA A 247 -3.13 -12.63 -11.53
C ALA A 247 -1.97 -11.99 -12.30
N GLY A 248 -1.38 -10.94 -11.74
CA GLY A 248 -0.24 -10.26 -12.36
C GLY A 248 0.97 -11.17 -12.53
N ASN A 249 1.33 -11.88 -11.47
CA ASN A 249 2.47 -12.78 -11.44
C ASN A 249 2.27 -14.00 -12.36
N LEU A 250 1.10 -14.65 -12.31
CA LEU A 250 0.75 -15.78 -13.17
C LEU A 250 0.66 -15.38 -14.66
N MET A 251 0.07 -14.22 -14.98
CA MET A 251 -0.02 -13.72 -16.36
C MET A 251 1.37 -13.36 -16.92
N TYR A 252 2.27 -12.82 -16.09
CA TYR A 252 3.64 -12.53 -16.49
C TYR A 252 4.44 -13.82 -16.73
N LYS A 253 4.24 -14.85 -15.88
CA LYS A 253 4.78 -16.19 -16.07
C LYS A 253 4.31 -16.85 -17.37
N HIS A 254 3.02 -16.75 -17.69
CA HIS A 254 2.44 -17.26 -18.94
C HIS A 254 3.06 -16.55 -20.17
N LYS A 255 3.13 -15.21 -20.17
CA LYS A 255 3.69 -14.44 -21.28
C LYS A 255 5.21 -14.62 -21.44
N LEU A 256 5.94 -14.83 -20.35
CA LEU A 256 7.40 -14.99 -20.34
C LEU A 256 7.76 -16.27 -19.56
N PRO A 257 7.82 -17.45 -20.20
CA PRO A 257 8.05 -18.72 -19.51
C PRO A 257 9.34 -18.80 -18.67
N ARG A 258 10.36 -18.00 -19.01
CA ARG A 258 11.63 -17.86 -18.25
C ARG A 258 11.52 -17.00 -16.99
N TYR A 259 10.41 -16.32 -16.75
CA TYR A 259 10.16 -15.60 -15.51
C TYR A 259 10.19 -16.58 -14.33
N LYS A 260 10.96 -16.23 -13.30
CA LYS A 260 10.98 -16.96 -12.03
C LYS A 260 9.84 -16.40 -11.18
N SER A 261 8.94 -17.29 -10.80
CA SER A 261 7.74 -16.98 -10.05
C SER A 261 7.64 -18.01 -8.94
N ASP A 262 7.86 -17.57 -7.71
CA ASP A 262 7.77 -18.42 -6.53
C ASP A 262 6.30 -18.82 -6.27
N LEU A 263 5.37 -17.91 -6.59
CA LEU A 263 3.92 -18.15 -6.57
C LEU A 263 3.51 -19.27 -7.55
N PHE A 264 3.98 -19.24 -8.80
CA PHE A 264 3.68 -20.28 -9.79
C PHE A 264 4.26 -21.63 -9.34
N LEU A 265 5.49 -21.65 -8.83
CA LEU A 265 6.10 -22.88 -8.32
C LEU A 265 5.29 -23.48 -7.17
N LEU A 266 4.84 -22.66 -6.21
CA LEU A 266 4.00 -23.12 -5.11
C LEU A 266 2.65 -23.65 -5.61
N PHE A 267 1.97 -22.89 -6.48
CA PHE A 267 0.65 -23.25 -7.02
C PHE A 267 0.70 -24.54 -7.83
N GLU A 268 1.75 -24.76 -8.62
CA GLU A 268 2.01 -26.02 -9.32
C GLU A 268 2.24 -27.17 -8.32
N CYS A 269 3.03 -26.95 -7.25
CA CYS A 269 3.32 -27.96 -6.23
C CYS A 269 2.10 -28.41 -5.42
N ILE A 270 1.09 -27.56 -5.24
CA ILE A 270 -0.17 -27.90 -4.53
C ILE A 270 -1.32 -28.27 -5.48
N GLY A 271 -1.09 -28.26 -6.80
CA GLY A 271 -2.15 -28.55 -7.79
C GLY A 271 -3.27 -27.51 -7.82
N ALA A 272 -2.98 -26.24 -7.51
CA ALA A 272 -3.96 -25.17 -7.50
C ALA A 272 -4.61 -24.98 -8.88
N THR A 273 -5.92 -24.74 -8.91
CA THR A 273 -6.66 -24.53 -10.16
C THR A 273 -6.99 -23.06 -10.38
N VAL A 274 -6.95 -22.64 -11.64
CA VAL A 274 -7.19 -21.25 -12.06
C VAL A 274 -8.41 -21.21 -12.97
N THR A 275 -9.46 -20.52 -12.54
CA THR A 275 -10.70 -20.35 -13.32
C THR A 275 -10.54 -19.19 -14.31
N ILE A 276 -10.54 -19.51 -15.60
CA ILE A 276 -10.44 -18.54 -16.70
C ILE A 276 -11.83 -18.27 -17.26
N LEU A 277 -12.23 -16.99 -17.27
CA LEU A 277 -13.46 -16.52 -17.88
C LEU A 277 -13.29 -16.32 -19.39
N GLU A 278 -14.14 -16.97 -20.20
CA GLU A 278 -14.12 -16.86 -21.67
C GLU A 278 -15.39 -16.22 -22.27
N TYR A 279 -15.21 -15.69 -23.47
CA TYR A 279 -16.02 -14.66 -24.15
C TYR A 279 -17.45 -15.07 -24.57
N TRP A 280 -17.91 -16.30 -24.32
CA TRP A 280 -19.06 -16.88 -25.05
C TRP A 280 -20.28 -17.35 -24.23
N PHE A 281 -20.18 -17.53 -22.91
CA PHE A 281 -21.35 -17.88 -22.08
C PHE A 281 -21.36 -17.15 -20.73
N TYR A 282 -22.55 -16.75 -20.29
CA TYR A 282 -22.77 -16.18 -18.96
C TYR A 282 -22.51 -17.24 -17.86
N ILE A 283 -21.50 -17.02 -17.01
CA ILE A 283 -21.48 -17.15 -15.52
C ILE A 283 -20.05 -17.35 -14.97
N ALA A 284 -19.82 -16.78 -13.77
CA ALA A 284 -18.78 -17.08 -12.76
C ALA A 284 -17.32 -16.58 -12.94
N LYS A 285 -17.01 -15.51 -12.18
CA LYS A 285 -15.74 -15.07 -11.57
C LYS A 285 -14.42 -15.79 -11.94
N SER A 286 -13.37 -14.98 -12.14
CA SER A 286 -11.97 -15.43 -12.15
C SER A 286 -11.42 -15.63 -10.73
N GLU A 287 -11.39 -16.88 -10.30
CA GLU A 287 -10.95 -17.34 -8.99
C GLU A 287 -9.74 -18.29 -9.10
N VAL A 288 -8.86 -18.28 -8.10
CA VAL A 288 -7.85 -19.33 -7.88
C VAL A 288 -8.33 -20.19 -6.71
N HIS A 289 -8.48 -21.49 -6.94
CA HIS A 289 -8.85 -22.44 -5.90
C HIS A 289 -7.59 -23.15 -5.39
N LEU A 290 -7.29 -22.95 -4.11
CA LEU A 290 -6.25 -23.64 -3.37
C LEU A 290 -6.89 -24.84 -2.67
N SER A 291 -6.69 -26.02 -3.24
CA SER A 291 -7.17 -27.32 -2.75
C SER A 291 -6.01 -28.25 -2.38
N LEU A 292 -6.31 -29.28 -1.60
CA LEU A 292 -5.51 -30.50 -1.45
C LEU A 292 -6.32 -31.70 -1.97
#